data_AF-A0A6B3L3Y1-F1
#
_entry.id   AF-A0A6B3L3Y1-F1
#
_cell.length_a   1.000
_cell.length_b   1.000
_cell.length_c   1.000
_cell.angle_alpha   90.00
_cell.angle_beta   90.00
_cell.angle_gamma   90.00
#
_symmetry.space_group_name_H-M   'P 1'
#
loop_
_entity.id
_entity.type
_entity.pdbx_description
1 polymer ?
#
loop_
_entity_poly.entity_id
_entity_poly.type
_entity_poly.pdbx_seq_one_letter_code
_entity_poly.pdbx_strand_id
1 'polypeptide(L)'
;MQQTKFDRWLQSRYVNETLVITVRQPPYVPKGIVVEELPQSLNNRYRYQMVISDAKELDKILTELKKLSQTYTTRVRQRKGLAKFFFAHESGRSFSISLISAILGASAMFWVVLLFPDILIEYADLYLVPPILELKDSLLNTAKELLRSAEEVLHSQSPTEGIEQQPSPSNE
;
A
#
# COMPACT_ATOMS: atom_id res chain seq x y z
N MET A 1 -2.55 27.69 -12.77
CA MET A 1 -1.77 27.83 -11.51
C MET A 1 -0.38 27.27 -11.72
N GLN A 2 0.66 28.02 -11.36
CA GLN A 2 2.05 27.63 -11.61
C GLN A 2 2.50 26.65 -10.51
N GLN A 3 2.84 25.41 -10.86
CA GLN A 3 3.51 24.49 -9.94
C GLN A 3 4.80 25.14 -9.41
N THR A 4 5.06 24.98 -8.12
CA THR A 4 6.28 25.53 -7.50
C THR A 4 7.52 24.88 -8.15
N LYS A 5 8.65 25.59 -8.17
CA LYS A 5 9.93 25.02 -8.67
C LYS A 5 10.30 23.72 -7.95
N PHE A 6 9.98 23.63 -6.66
CA PHE A 6 10.19 22.45 -5.85
C PHE A 6 9.30 21.28 -6.26
N ASP A 7 8.02 21.52 -6.52
CA ASP A 7 7.08 20.48 -6.99
C ASP A 7 7.50 19.94 -8.37
N ARG A 8 7.93 20.82 -9.28
CA ARG A 8 8.50 20.40 -10.58
C ARG A 8 9.76 19.56 -10.42
N TRP A 9 10.62 19.91 -9.47
CA TRP A 9 11.83 19.15 -9.17
C TRP A 9 11.53 17.78 -8.55
N LEU A 10 10.55 17.70 -7.65
CA LEU A 10 10.06 16.44 -7.10
C LEU A 10 9.47 15.55 -8.20
N GLN A 11 8.65 16.11 -9.07
CA GLN A 11 8.05 15.37 -10.19
C GLN A 11 9.13 14.87 -11.15
N SER A 12 10.13 15.70 -11.50
CA SER A 12 11.21 15.25 -12.37
C SER A 12 12.07 14.15 -11.73
N ARG A 13 12.23 14.17 -10.41
CA ARG A 13 13.08 13.21 -9.69
C ARG A 13 12.38 11.88 -9.37
N TYR A 14 11.09 11.90 -9.05
CA TYR A 14 10.38 10.74 -8.50
C TYR A 14 9.23 10.22 -9.39
N VAL A 15 8.69 11.06 -10.27
CA VAL A 15 7.52 10.71 -11.09
C VAL A 15 7.91 10.47 -12.53
N ASN A 16 8.86 11.24 -13.06
CA ASN A 16 9.23 11.13 -14.47
C ASN A 16 10.30 10.05 -14.67
N GLU A 17 10.02 9.14 -15.58
CA GLU A 17 10.96 8.17 -16.13
C GLU A 17 11.22 8.52 -17.59
N THR A 18 12.48 8.40 -18.01
CA THR A 18 12.86 8.59 -19.40
C THR A 18 12.95 7.25 -20.08
N LEU A 19 12.14 7.07 -21.12
CA LEU A 19 12.22 5.95 -22.03
C LEU A 19 13.21 6.30 -23.14
N VAL A 20 14.26 5.50 -23.25
CA VAL A 20 15.21 5.59 -24.36
C VAL A 20 14.95 4.40 -25.27
N ILE A 21 14.44 4.68 -26.47
CA ILE A 21 14.08 3.65 -27.45
C ILE A 21 15.12 3.64 -28.57
N THR A 22 15.63 2.47 -28.89
CA THR A 22 16.76 2.29 -29.80
C THR A 22 16.49 1.19 -30.83
N VAL A 23 17.13 1.29 -31.99
CA VAL A 23 16.98 0.33 -33.10
C VAL A 23 17.79 -0.95 -32.85
N ARG A 24 18.98 -0.82 -32.25
CA ARG A 24 19.90 -1.92 -31.94
C ARG A 24 20.06 -2.05 -30.43
N GLN A 25 20.47 -3.22 -29.98
CA GLN A 25 20.73 -3.45 -28.57
C GLN A 25 21.87 -2.50 -28.11
N PRO A 26 21.68 -1.75 -27.02
CA PRO A 26 22.73 -0.91 -26.47
C PRO A 26 23.89 -1.79 -25.96
N PRO A 27 25.16 -1.45 -26.24
CA PRO A 27 26.30 -2.28 -25.84
C PRO A 27 26.58 -2.21 -24.34
N TYR A 28 26.14 -1.14 -23.69
CA TYR A 28 26.30 -0.95 -22.26
C TYR A 28 24.95 -0.63 -21.62
N VAL A 29 24.58 -1.43 -20.62
CA VAL A 29 23.40 -1.23 -19.79
C VAL A 29 23.89 -1.23 -18.34
N PRO A 30 23.76 -0.12 -17.61
CA PRO A 30 24.17 -0.07 -16.21
C PRO A 30 23.27 -0.97 -15.36
N LYS A 31 23.80 -1.43 -14.22
CA LYS A 31 23.09 -2.35 -13.31
C LYS A 31 21.79 -1.71 -12.83
N GLY A 32 20.68 -2.43 -12.96
CA GLY A 32 19.36 -1.98 -12.51
C GLY A 32 18.47 -1.36 -13.60
N ILE A 33 18.98 -1.13 -14.81
CA ILE A 33 18.16 -0.74 -15.95
C ILE A 33 17.66 -2.00 -16.67
N VAL A 34 16.34 -2.09 -16.81
CA VAL A 34 15.69 -3.17 -17.56
C VAL A 34 15.64 -2.76 -19.03
N VAL A 35 16.16 -3.63 -19.90
CA VAL A 35 15.97 -3.52 -21.35
C VAL A 35 14.80 -4.41 -21.73
N GLU A 36 13.75 -3.80 -22.25
CA GLU A 36 12.59 -4.49 -22.79
C GLU A 36 12.68 -4.53 -24.31
N GLU A 37 12.49 -5.70 -24.90
CA GLU A 37 12.33 -5.84 -26.34
C GLU A 37 10.87 -5.54 -26.72
N LEU A 38 10.69 -4.58 -27.64
CA LEU A 38 9.38 -4.17 -28.12
C LEU A 38 8.90 -5.11 -29.24
N PRO A 39 7.59 -5.45 -29.29
CA PRO A 39 7.06 -6.28 -30.36
C PRO A 39 7.25 -5.59 -31.71
N GLN A 40 7.82 -6.33 -32.67
CA GLN A 40 8.11 -5.83 -33.99
C GLN A 40 6.81 -5.69 -34.80
N SER A 41 6.28 -4.46 -34.88
CA SER A 41 5.15 -4.14 -35.78
C SER A 41 5.65 -3.55 -37.09
N LEU A 42 4.87 -3.71 -38.17
CA LEU A 42 5.20 -3.24 -39.53
C LEU A 42 5.61 -1.75 -39.62
N ASN A 43 5.24 -0.92 -38.64
CA ASN A 43 5.52 0.51 -38.62
C ASN A 43 6.56 0.93 -37.55
N ASN A 44 7.06 0.01 -36.72
CA ASN A 44 8.01 0.36 -35.66
C ASN A 44 9.44 -0.08 -36.00
N ARG A 45 10.31 0.90 -36.26
CA ARG A 45 11.74 0.68 -36.49
C ARG A 45 12.55 0.45 -35.21
N TYR A 46 11.97 0.74 -34.05
CA TYR A 46 12.63 0.60 -32.76
C TYR A 46 12.37 -0.77 -32.15
N ARG A 47 13.42 -1.42 -31.64
CA ARG A 47 13.36 -2.78 -31.10
C ARG A 47 13.58 -2.84 -29.59
N TYR A 48 14.35 -1.92 -29.03
CA TYR A 48 14.74 -1.98 -27.62
C TYR A 48 14.29 -0.73 -26.89
N GLN A 49 13.70 -0.91 -25.72
CA GLN A 49 13.31 0.15 -24.81
C GLN A 49 14.08 0.01 -23.51
N MET A 50 14.72 1.10 -23.08
CA MET A 50 15.31 1.23 -21.75
C MET A 50 14.46 2.17 -20.92
N VAL A 51 14.16 1.76 -19.68
CA VAL A 51 13.48 2.61 -18.70
C VAL A 51 14.52 3.17 -17.74
N ILE A 52 14.71 4.48 -17.74
CA ILE A 52 15.78 5.16 -16.98
C ILE A 52 15.15 6.20 -16.05
N SER A 53 15.40 6.08 -14.75
CA SER A 53 14.91 7.02 -13.74
C SER A 53 15.96 8.04 -13.31
N ASP A 54 17.26 7.70 -13.33
CA ASP A 54 18.32 8.64 -12.95
C ASP A 54 18.83 9.47 -14.13
N ALA A 55 18.78 10.79 -13.98
CA ALA A 55 19.28 11.75 -14.97
C ALA A 55 20.78 11.56 -15.26
N LYS A 56 21.59 11.22 -14.25
CA LYS A 56 23.03 11.01 -14.44
C LYS A 56 23.34 9.79 -15.31
N GLU A 57 22.53 8.73 -15.17
CA GLU A 57 22.68 7.52 -15.97
C GLU A 57 22.17 7.72 -17.40
N LEU A 58 21.06 8.46 -17.54
CA LEU A 58 20.54 8.89 -18.83
C LEU A 58 21.62 9.63 -19.64
N ASP A 59 22.29 10.63 -19.05
CA ASP A 59 23.33 11.40 -19.75
C ASP A 59 24.52 10.54 -20.20
N LYS A 60 24.91 9.54 -19.39
CA LYS A 60 25.95 8.56 -19.76
C LYS A 60 25.51 7.71 -20.95
N ILE A 61 24.29 7.17 -20.90
CA ILE A 61 23.74 6.33 -21.98
C ILE A 61 23.59 7.13 -23.27
N LEU A 62 23.09 8.36 -23.19
CA LEU A 62 22.96 9.24 -24.35
C LEU A 62 24.33 9.58 -24.95
N THR A 63 25.35 9.81 -24.12
CA THR A 63 26.73 10.01 -24.58
C THR A 63 27.28 8.78 -25.31
N GLU A 64 27.07 7.58 -24.76
CA GLU A 64 27.53 6.34 -25.40
C GLU A 64 26.78 6.05 -26.72
N LEU A 65 25.45 6.23 -26.75
CA LEU A 65 24.67 6.07 -27.98
C LEU A 65 25.09 7.05 -29.08
N LYS A 66 25.45 8.29 -28.70
CA LYS A 66 26.01 9.29 -29.62
C LYS A 66 27.38 8.87 -30.17
N LYS A 67 28.29 8.38 -29.32
CA LYS A 67 29.61 7.88 -29.76
C LYS A 67 29.49 6.79 -30.82
N LEU A 68 28.47 5.93 -30.69
CA LEU A 68 28.21 4.82 -31.60
C LEU A 68 27.39 5.22 -32.84
N SER A 69 27.08 6.51 -33.01
CA SER A 69 26.22 7.03 -34.08
C SER A 69 24.89 6.28 -34.19
N GLN A 70 24.35 5.83 -33.06
CA GLN A 70 23.13 5.03 -33.03
C GLN A 70 21.91 5.93 -32.96
N THR A 71 20.90 5.66 -33.79
CA THR A 71 19.62 6.37 -33.73
C THR A 71 18.84 5.96 -32.48
N TYR A 72 18.42 6.95 -31.69
CA TYR A 72 17.61 6.78 -30.50
C TYR A 72 16.49 7.83 -30.45
N THR A 73 15.40 7.51 -29.75
CA THR A 73 14.35 8.46 -29.40
C THR A 73 14.12 8.45 -27.90
N THR A 74 14.02 9.63 -27.30
CA THR A 74 13.76 9.80 -25.88
C THR A 74 12.31 10.23 -25.68
N ARG A 75 11.58 9.54 -24.80
CA ARG A 75 10.21 9.92 -24.39
C ARG A 75 10.14 9.99 -22.88
N VAL A 76 9.62 11.08 -22.34
CA VAL A 76 9.35 11.18 -20.91
C VAL A 76 7.99 10.54 -20.65
N ARG A 77 7.95 9.59 -19.72
CA ARG A 77 6.73 8.93 -19.26
C ARG A 77 6.61 9.13 -17.76
N GLN A 78 5.39 9.25 -17.26
CA GLN A 78 5.14 9.17 -15.84
C GLN A 78 5.22 7.72 -15.36
N ARG A 79 5.96 7.49 -14.28
CA ARG A 79 6.09 6.23 -13.57
C ARG A 79 4.71 5.74 -13.14
N LYS A 80 4.45 4.46 -13.37
CA LYS A 80 3.25 3.80 -12.84
C LYS A 80 3.52 3.36 -11.40
N GLY A 81 2.61 3.65 -10.46
CA GLY A 81 2.69 3.20 -9.08
C GLY A 81 2.15 4.19 -8.05
N LEU A 82 2.42 3.93 -6.77
CA LEU A 82 1.97 4.77 -5.64
C LEU A 82 2.44 6.21 -5.74
N ALA A 83 3.62 6.45 -6.32
CA ALA A 83 4.13 7.80 -6.57
C ALA A 83 3.16 8.63 -7.44
N LYS A 84 2.46 8.01 -8.41
CA LYS A 84 1.42 8.70 -9.18
C LYS A 84 0.28 9.17 -8.26
N PHE A 85 -0.13 8.35 -7.29
CA PHE A 85 -1.21 8.70 -6.37
C PHE A 85 -0.85 9.92 -5.50
N PHE A 86 0.38 9.98 -5.00
CA PHE A 86 0.81 11.10 -4.15
C PHE A 86 1.10 12.39 -4.92
N PHE A 87 1.64 12.30 -6.14
CA PHE A 87 2.14 13.48 -6.87
C PHE A 87 1.27 13.92 -8.05
N ALA A 88 0.40 13.06 -8.59
CA ALA A 88 -0.53 13.43 -9.67
C ALA A 88 -1.89 13.86 -9.11
N HIS A 89 -1.90 14.88 -8.26
CA HIS A 89 -3.16 15.41 -7.72
C HIS A 89 -3.93 16.15 -8.83
N GLU A 90 -5.08 15.60 -9.25
CA GLU A 90 -5.98 16.22 -10.25
C GLU A 90 -6.58 17.55 -9.77
N SER A 91 -6.53 17.82 -8.45
CA SER A 91 -7.13 19.00 -7.81
C SER A 91 -6.41 20.33 -8.10
N GLY A 92 -5.30 20.32 -8.84
CA GLY A 92 -4.55 21.53 -9.22
C GLY A 92 -3.83 22.23 -8.06
N ARG A 93 -3.92 21.71 -6.84
CA ARG A 93 -3.13 22.18 -5.68
C ARG A 93 -1.75 21.51 -5.68
N SER A 94 -0.70 22.28 -5.42
CA SER A 94 0.66 21.73 -5.33
C SER A 94 0.80 20.84 -4.11
N PHE A 95 1.50 19.71 -4.27
CA PHE A 95 1.73 18.74 -3.20
C PHE A 95 2.34 19.39 -1.95
N SER A 96 3.29 20.31 -2.14
CA SER A 96 3.93 21.03 -1.03
C SER A 96 2.94 21.86 -0.20
N ILE A 97 1.97 22.53 -0.85
CA ILE A 97 0.96 23.31 -0.13
C ILE A 97 0.01 22.36 0.59
N SER A 98 -0.38 21.26 -0.03
CA SER A 98 -1.20 20.23 0.62
C SER A 98 -0.53 19.68 1.87
N LEU A 99 0.75 19.32 1.79
CA LEU A 99 1.52 18.80 2.91
C LEU A 99 1.66 19.82 4.04
N ILE A 100 2.01 21.06 3.71
CA ILE A 100 2.12 22.15 4.71
C ILE A 100 0.77 22.37 5.39
N SER A 101 -0.32 22.42 4.62
CA SER A 101 -1.67 22.61 5.17
C SER A 101 -2.10 21.44 6.06
N ALA A 102 -1.73 20.20 5.72
CA ALA A 102 -1.99 19.02 6.53
C ALA A 102 -1.20 19.07 7.86
N ILE A 103 0.08 19.46 7.82
CA ILE A 103 0.91 19.62 9.02
C ILE A 103 0.36 20.72 9.92
N LEU A 104 -0.01 21.87 9.34
CA LEU A 104 -0.61 22.97 10.10
C LEU A 104 -1.96 22.58 10.70
N GLY A 105 -2.81 21.88 9.94
CA GLY A 105 -4.10 21.37 10.43
C GLY A 105 -3.92 20.36 11.56
N ALA A 106 -3.01 19.41 11.41
CA ALA A 106 -2.69 18.42 12.46
C ALA A 106 -2.11 19.08 13.71
N SER A 107 -1.20 20.04 13.55
CA SER A 107 -0.64 20.82 14.66
C SER A 107 -1.72 21.63 15.38
N ALA A 108 -2.57 22.34 14.64
CA ALA A 108 -3.68 23.09 15.22
C ALA A 108 -4.66 22.17 15.97
N MET A 109 -5.01 21.03 15.39
CA MET A 109 -5.87 20.03 16.04
C MET A 109 -5.21 19.49 17.32
N PHE A 110 -3.91 19.20 17.29
CA PHE A 110 -3.14 18.77 18.46
C PHE A 110 -3.14 19.83 19.57
N TRP A 111 -2.99 21.10 19.22
CA TRP A 111 -3.07 22.20 20.17
C TRP A 111 -4.47 22.38 20.76
N VAL A 112 -5.53 22.21 19.97
CA VAL A 112 -6.92 22.25 20.46
C VAL A 112 -7.15 21.13 21.48
N VAL A 113 -6.65 19.92 21.19
CA VAL A 113 -6.73 18.77 22.10
C VAL A 113 -6.01 19.05 23.42
N LEU A 114 -4.83 19.68 23.36
CA LEU A 114 -4.06 20.02 24.56
C LEU A 114 -4.68 21.16 25.38
N LEU A 115 -5.26 22.16 24.73
CA LEU A 115 -5.82 23.34 25.40
C LEU A 115 -7.22 23.09 25.98
N PHE A 116 -7.98 22.17 25.41
CA PHE A 116 -9.36 21.89 25.82
C PHE A 116 -9.58 20.41 26.13
N PRO A 117 -8.86 19.84 27.12
CA PRO A 117 -9.05 18.44 27.51
C PRO A 117 -10.45 18.17 28.04
N ASP A 118 -11.08 19.15 28.72
CA ASP A 118 -12.40 18.99 29.32
C ASP A 118 -13.49 18.74 28.26
N ILE A 119 -13.40 19.43 27.11
CA ILE A 119 -14.33 19.21 25.98
C ILE A 119 -14.18 17.79 25.44
N LEU A 120 -12.96 17.24 25.40
CA LEU A 120 -12.73 15.88 24.95
C LEU A 120 -13.25 14.84 25.93
N ILE A 121 -13.11 15.08 27.23
CA ILE A 121 -13.65 14.20 28.28
C ILE A 121 -15.18 14.19 28.18
N GLU A 122 -15.82 15.36 28.09
CA GLU A 122 -17.27 15.47 27.95
C GLU A 122 -17.79 14.80 26.67
N TYR A 123 -17.09 15.00 25.55
CA TYR A 123 -17.46 14.36 24.28
C TYR A 123 -17.25 12.84 24.31
N ALA A 124 -16.17 12.36 24.95
CA ALA A 124 -15.91 10.94 25.11
C ALA A 124 -16.96 10.27 25.99
N ASP A 125 -17.35 10.91 27.09
CA ASP A 125 -18.41 10.41 27.98
C ASP A 125 -19.76 10.37 27.27
N LEU A 126 -20.05 11.37 26.43
CA LEU A 126 -21.35 11.44 25.74
C LEU A 126 -21.47 10.47 24.55
N TYR A 127 -20.40 10.25 23.79
CA TYR A 127 -20.48 9.51 22.52
C TYR A 127 -19.73 8.18 22.48
N LEU A 128 -18.63 8.02 23.25
CA LEU A 128 -17.81 6.80 23.19
C LEU A 128 -18.17 5.81 24.30
N VAL A 129 -18.49 6.29 25.51
CA VAL A 129 -18.78 5.41 26.66
C VAL A 129 -20.03 4.55 26.46
N PRO A 130 -21.19 5.07 26.00
CA PRO A 130 -22.41 4.27 25.86
C PRO A 130 -22.27 3.06 24.92
N PRO A 131 -21.79 3.18 23.67
CA PRO A 131 -21.69 2.03 22.77
C PRO A 131 -20.64 1.02 23.22
N ILE A 132 -19.58 1.45 23.92
CA ILE A 132 -18.58 0.54 24.48
C ILE A 132 -19.18 -0.32 25.59
N LEU A 133 -20.03 0.27 26.44
CA LEU A 133 -20.74 -0.47 27.48
C LEU A 133 -21.73 -1.47 26.88
N GLU A 134 -22.53 -1.07 25.90
CA GLU A 134 -23.46 -1.98 25.20
C GLU A 134 -22.73 -3.15 24.53
N LEU A 135 -21.59 -2.89 23.89
CA LEU A 135 -20.78 -3.92 23.24
C LEU A 135 -20.17 -4.88 24.26
N LYS A 136 -19.70 -4.38 25.40
CA LYS A 136 -19.17 -5.20 26.49
C LYS A 136 -20.24 -6.13 27.06
N ASP A 137 -21.45 -5.61 27.29
CA ASP A 137 -22.56 -6.39 27.84
C ASP A 137 -23.04 -7.45 26.83
N SER A 138 -23.11 -7.10 25.54
CA SER A 138 -23.41 -8.05 24.46
C SER A 138 -22.39 -9.20 24.40
N LEU A 139 -21.09 -8.88 24.47
CA LEU A 139 -20.03 -9.90 24.47
C LEU A 139 -20.09 -10.80 25.71
N LEU A 140 -20.35 -10.22 26.90
CA LEU A 140 -20.49 -10.98 28.14
C LEU A 140 -21.68 -11.95 28.09
N ASN A 141 -22.81 -11.52 27.52
CA ASN A 141 -23.99 -12.36 27.38
C ASN A 141 -23.74 -13.49 26.37
N THR A 142 -23.13 -13.18 25.23
CA THR A 142 -22.75 -14.18 24.22
C THR A 142 -21.79 -15.23 24.81
N ALA A 143 -20.79 -14.80 25.58
CA ALA A 143 -19.86 -15.71 26.25
C ALA A 143 -20.55 -16.61 27.28
N LYS A 144 -21.50 -16.08 28.05
CA LYS A 144 -22.30 -16.87 29.01
C LYS A 144 -23.18 -17.91 28.32
N GLU A 145 -23.81 -17.55 27.20
CA GLU A 145 -24.61 -18.51 26.42
C GLU A 145 -23.75 -19.63 25.84
N LEU A 146 -22.57 -19.30 25.31
CA LEU A 146 -21.62 -20.31 24.80
C LEU A 146 -21.14 -21.25 25.91
N LEU A 147 -20.83 -20.73 27.10
CA LEU A 147 -20.43 -21.54 28.25
C LEU A 147 -21.56 -22.48 28.69
N ARG A 148 -22.79 -21.99 28.77
CA ARG A 148 -23.97 -22.79 29.13
C ARG A 148 -24.25 -23.88 28.10
N SER A 149 -24.14 -23.53 26.81
CA SER A 149 -24.26 -24.50 25.72
C SER A 149 -23.20 -25.59 25.78
N ALA A 150 -21.95 -25.24 26.10
CA ALA A 150 -20.87 -26.21 26.29
C ALA A 150 -21.10 -27.14 27.49
N GLU A 151 -21.62 -26.62 28.60
CA GLU A 151 -21.94 -27.39 29.81
C GLU A 151 -23.08 -28.39 29.57
N GLU A 152 -24.12 -27.99 28.82
CA GLU A 152 -25.22 -28.88 28.41
C GLU A 152 -24.71 -30.03 27.51
N VAL A 153 -23.79 -29.74 26.58
CA VAL A 153 -23.18 -30.78 25.71
C VAL A 153 -22.35 -31.75 26.54
N LEU A 154 -21.55 -31.25 27.49
CA LEU A 154 -20.74 -32.09 28.40
C LEU A 154 -21.61 -33.03 29.24
N HIS A 155 -22.75 -32.55 29.77
CA HIS A 155 -23.68 -33.39 30.52
C HIS A 155 -24.42 -34.40 29.64
N SER A 156 -24.72 -34.07 28.37
CA SER A 156 -25.35 -35.00 27.42
C SER A 156 -24.43 -36.16 26.99
N GLN A 157 -23.11 -36.00 27.11
CA GLN A 157 -22.12 -37.02 26.74
C GLN A 157 -21.69 -37.93 27.90
N SER A 158 -22.25 -37.79 29.11
CA SER A 158 -21.99 -38.77 30.17
C SER A 158 -22.48 -40.14 29.69
N PRO A 159 -21.59 -41.12 29.43
CA PRO A 159 -22.01 -42.40 28.91
C PRO A 159 -22.80 -43.08 30.02
N THR A 160 -24.02 -43.49 29.70
CA THR A 160 -24.65 -44.56 30.45
C THR A 160 -23.75 -45.77 30.22
N GLU A 161 -22.83 -46.03 31.15
CA GLU A 161 -22.06 -47.27 31.22
C GLU A 161 -23.08 -48.40 31.33
N GLY A 162 -23.52 -48.89 30.17
CA GLY A 162 -24.15 -50.19 30.05
C GLY A 162 -23.10 -51.20 30.46
N ILE A 163 -23.20 -51.66 31.71
CA ILE A 163 -22.47 -52.80 32.25
C ILE A 163 -22.91 -54.02 31.42
N GLU A 164 -22.21 -54.27 30.32
CA GLU A 164 -22.37 -55.49 29.53
C GLU A 164 -21.75 -56.63 30.33
N GLN A 165 -22.61 -57.37 31.04
CA GLN A 165 -22.24 -58.53 31.84
C GLN A 165 -21.61 -59.60 30.94
N GLN A 166 -20.30 -59.77 31.09
CA GLN A 166 -19.53 -60.85 30.46
C GLN A 166 -19.82 -62.17 31.20
N PRO A 167 -20.25 -63.24 30.51
CA PRO A 167 -20.67 -64.49 31.17
C PRO A 167 -19.47 -65.24 31.76
N SER A 168 -19.64 -65.72 33.00
CA SER A 168 -18.67 -66.55 33.73
C SER A 168 -18.41 -67.89 33.05
N PRO A 169 -17.15 -68.33 32.92
CA PRO A 169 -16.85 -69.69 32.52
C PRO A 169 -17.10 -70.66 33.69
N SER A 170 -17.90 -71.69 33.40
CA SER A 170 -18.10 -72.88 34.21
C SER A 170 -16.81 -73.69 34.29
N ASN A 171 -16.27 -73.90 35.50
CA ASN A 171 -15.22 -74.89 35.73
C ASN A 171 -15.83 -76.14 36.37
N GLU A 172 -15.42 -77.27 35.79
CA GLU A 172 -15.55 -78.67 36.23
C GLU A 172 -14.89 -78.93 37.59
#